data_AF-A0A938DEX0-F1
#
_entry.id   AF-A0A938DEX0-F1
#
_cell.length_a   1.000
_cell.length_b   1.000
_cell.length_c   1.000
_cell.angle_alpha   90.00
_cell.angle_beta   90.00
_cell.angle_gamma   90.00
#
_symmetry.space_group_name_H-M   'P 1'
#
loop_
_entity.id
_entity.type
_entity.pdbx_description
1 polymer ?
#
loop_
_entity_poly.entity_id
_entity_poly.type
_entity_poly.pdbx_seq_one_letter_code
_entity_poly.pdbx_strand_id
1 'polypeptide(L)'
;MQFRRLMLATALVGGSAALATFAMAAGDPQRGSVIAKRWCASCHVVTSDQTSASADAPSFFDIAKRRTDKKKLGNFLMDPHPPMPDMHLSRKEIDDIVSYIRSLDPRPQPPAEPDSKDKELPKNG
;
A
#
# COMPACT_ATOMS: atom_id res chain seq x y z
N MET A 1 -36.36 65.97 -14.22
CA MET A 1 -35.02 65.42 -13.93
C MET A 1 -35.19 63.97 -13.49
N GLN A 2 -35.13 63.02 -14.43
CA GLN A 2 -35.31 61.59 -14.15
C GLN A 2 -34.06 61.00 -13.48
N PHE A 3 -34.22 60.48 -12.26
CA PHE A 3 -33.35 59.43 -11.73
C PHE A 3 -33.95 58.08 -12.09
N ARG A 4 -33.18 57.18 -12.71
CA ARG A 4 -33.37 55.73 -12.54
C ARG A 4 -32.09 54.96 -12.85
N ARG A 5 -31.65 54.27 -11.81
CA ARG A 5 -30.51 53.36 -11.70
C ARG A 5 -30.68 52.15 -12.61
N LEU A 6 -29.59 51.69 -13.23
CA LEU A 6 -29.40 50.27 -13.51
C LEU A 6 -27.95 49.89 -13.22
N MET A 7 -27.76 49.23 -12.09
CA MET A 7 -26.55 48.47 -11.76
C MET A 7 -26.71 47.09 -12.41
N LEU A 8 -25.94 46.79 -13.45
CA LEU A 8 -25.76 45.41 -13.91
C LEU A 8 -24.48 44.86 -13.26
N ALA A 9 -24.65 44.10 -12.18
CA ALA A 9 -23.61 43.25 -11.63
C ALA A 9 -23.64 41.91 -12.39
N THR A 10 -22.73 41.73 -13.33
CA THR A 10 -22.45 40.44 -13.97
C THR A 10 -21.72 39.54 -12.97
N ALA A 11 -22.46 38.67 -12.29
CA ALA A 11 -21.88 37.60 -11.49
C ALA A 11 -21.32 36.51 -12.43
N LEU A 12 -20.00 36.50 -12.64
CA LEU A 12 -19.32 35.33 -13.21
C LEU A 12 -19.36 34.21 -12.17
N VAL A 13 -20.19 33.21 -12.42
CA VAL A 13 -20.19 31.94 -11.67
C VAL A 13 -18.90 31.19 -12.01
N GLY A 14 -17.93 31.21 -11.09
CA GLY A 14 -16.70 30.42 -11.18
C GLY A 14 -17.01 28.94 -10.93
N GLY A 15 -16.96 28.13 -11.99
CA GLY A 15 -17.02 26.67 -11.89
C GLY A 15 -15.75 26.13 -11.26
N SER A 16 -15.83 25.66 -10.01
CA SER A 16 -14.73 24.97 -9.35
C SER A 16 -14.63 23.54 -9.87
N ALA A 17 -13.63 23.25 -10.70
CA ALA A 17 -13.30 21.89 -11.11
C ALA A 17 -12.68 21.14 -9.90
N ALA A 18 -13.47 20.29 -9.24
CA ALA A 18 -12.96 19.40 -8.21
C ALA A 18 -12.09 18.32 -8.87
N LEU A 19 -10.77 18.44 -8.76
CA LEU A 19 -9.84 17.36 -9.08
C LEU A 19 -10.07 16.22 -8.07
N ALA A 20 -10.76 15.16 -8.50
CA ALA A 20 -10.86 13.93 -7.74
C ALA A 20 -9.47 13.30 -7.64
N THR A 21 -8.86 13.37 -6.46
CA THR A 21 -7.65 12.62 -6.16
C THR A 21 -8.01 11.15 -6.04
N PHE A 22 -7.60 10.33 -7.01
CA PHE A 22 -7.65 8.89 -6.87
C PHE A 22 -6.65 8.48 -5.80
N ALA A 23 -7.13 8.25 -4.58
CA ALA A 23 -6.35 7.58 -3.55
C ALA A 23 -5.98 6.20 -4.08
N MET A 24 -4.69 5.89 -4.16
CA MET A 24 -4.24 4.52 -4.40
C MET A 24 -4.77 3.68 -3.24
N ALA A 25 -5.76 2.83 -3.51
CA ALA A 25 -6.35 1.98 -2.49
C ALA A 25 -5.24 1.14 -1.85
N ALA A 26 -5.15 1.17 -0.52
CA ALA A 26 -4.28 0.27 0.22
C ALA A 26 -4.57 -1.19 -0.16
N GLY A 27 -3.55 -2.05 -0.16
CA GLY A 27 -3.71 -3.47 -0.51
C GLY A 27 -4.73 -4.18 0.39
N ASP A 28 -5.40 -5.18 -0.18
CA ASP A 28 -6.44 -5.99 0.47
C ASP A 28 -5.82 -7.27 1.10
N PRO A 29 -5.81 -7.41 2.44
CA PRO A 29 -5.17 -8.55 3.10
C PRO A 29 -5.91 -9.87 2.85
N GLN A 30 -7.21 -9.87 2.58
CA GLN A 30 -7.98 -11.07 2.28
C GLN A 30 -7.58 -11.60 0.90
N ARG A 31 -7.46 -10.72 -0.09
CA ARG A 31 -6.91 -11.07 -1.41
C ARG A 31 -5.46 -11.54 -1.31
N GLY A 32 -4.65 -10.83 -0.51
CA GLY A 32 -3.25 -11.20 -0.25
C GLY A 32 -3.12 -12.59 0.34
N SER A 33 -4.00 -12.97 1.28
CA SER A 33 -4.03 -14.30 1.86
C SER A 33 -4.31 -15.40 0.82
N VAL A 34 -5.24 -15.16 -0.11
CA VAL A 34 -5.54 -16.11 -1.19
C VAL A 34 -4.33 -16.32 -2.09
N ILE A 35 -3.64 -15.23 -2.47
CA ILE A 35 -2.44 -15.29 -3.30
C ILE A 35 -1.31 -16.02 -2.55
N ALA A 36 -1.08 -15.67 -1.28
CA ALA A 36 -0.04 -16.27 -0.45
C ALA A 36 -0.21 -17.77 -0.27
N LYS A 37 -1.44 -18.23 0.03
CA LYS A 37 -1.74 -19.67 0.16
C LYS A 37 -1.49 -20.42 -1.14
N ARG A 38 -1.79 -19.80 -2.29
CA ARG A 38 -1.63 -20.44 -3.59
C ARG A 38 -0.16 -20.54 -4.03
N TRP A 39 0.62 -19.49 -3.79
CA TRP A 39 1.91 -19.32 -4.44
C TRP A 39 3.11 -19.33 -3.50
N CYS A 40 2.91 -18.96 -2.24
CA CYS A 40 4.00 -18.82 -1.28
C CYS A 40 4.09 -20.00 -0.31
N ALA A 41 3.00 -20.75 -0.12
CA ALA A 41 2.89 -21.81 0.88
C ALA A 41 3.82 -23.02 0.64
N SER A 42 4.33 -23.22 -0.57
CA SER A 42 5.32 -24.27 -0.84
C SER A 42 6.65 -24.03 -0.13
N CYS A 43 7.01 -22.77 0.05
CA CYS A 43 8.29 -22.37 0.67
C CYS A 43 8.08 -21.77 2.05
N HIS A 44 7.10 -20.88 2.24
CA HIS A 44 6.85 -20.18 3.49
C HIS A 44 5.68 -20.80 4.26
N VAL A 45 5.75 -20.77 5.59
CA VAL A 45 4.56 -20.93 6.44
C VAL A 45 3.74 -19.64 6.37
N VAL A 46 2.59 -19.68 5.70
CA VAL A 46 1.73 -18.51 5.48
C VAL A 46 0.48 -18.48 6.36
N THR A 47 0.06 -19.63 6.90
CA THR A 47 -1.03 -19.75 7.88
C THR A 47 -0.60 -20.57 9.10
N SER A 48 -1.33 -20.46 10.20
CA SER A 48 -1.05 -21.18 11.46
C SER A 48 -1.35 -22.68 11.40
N ASP A 49 -2.21 -23.11 10.49
CA ASP A 49 -2.62 -24.51 10.29
C ASP A 49 -1.78 -25.24 9.23
N GLN A 50 -0.80 -24.57 8.63
CA GLN A 50 0.08 -25.15 7.63
C GLN A 50 1.11 -26.09 8.29
N THR A 51 1.20 -27.33 7.79
CA THR A 51 2.02 -28.39 8.39
C THR A 51 3.36 -28.61 7.69
N SER A 52 3.59 -27.99 6.53
CA SER A 52 4.81 -28.16 5.75
C SER A 52 5.18 -26.89 5.00
N ALA A 53 6.46 -26.55 4.99
CA ALA A 53 7.10 -25.47 4.23
C ALA A 53 8.61 -25.75 4.15
N SER A 54 9.37 -24.92 3.43
CA SER A 54 10.83 -24.97 3.49
C SER A 54 11.34 -24.49 4.85
N ALA A 55 12.28 -25.21 5.45
CA ALA A 55 12.88 -24.84 6.75
C ALA A 55 13.71 -23.54 6.68
N ASP A 56 14.25 -23.21 5.50
CA ASP A 56 15.13 -22.06 5.30
C ASP A 56 14.38 -20.76 5.00
N ALA A 57 13.06 -20.84 4.77
CA ALA A 57 12.22 -19.70 4.47
C ALA A 57 11.48 -19.22 5.74
N PRO A 58 11.57 -17.92 6.09
CA PRO A 58 10.90 -17.41 7.29
C PRO A 58 9.38 -17.50 7.16
N SER A 59 8.68 -17.77 8.26
CA SER A 59 7.21 -17.70 8.28
C SER A 59 6.72 -16.27 7.97
N PHE A 60 5.51 -16.13 7.42
CA PHE A 60 4.93 -14.81 7.21
C PHE A 60 4.73 -14.06 8.54
N PHE A 61 4.46 -14.78 9.63
CA PHE A 61 4.41 -14.21 10.98
C PHE A 61 5.77 -13.62 11.41
N ASP A 62 6.87 -14.33 11.15
CA ASP A 62 8.22 -13.83 11.41
C ASP A 62 8.57 -12.61 10.57
N ILE A 63 8.19 -12.61 9.28
CA ILE A 63 8.39 -11.48 8.38
C ILE A 63 7.60 -10.28 8.92
N ALA A 64 6.34 -10.46 9.30
CA ALA A 64 5.51 -9.42 9.87
C ALA A 64 6.15 -8.80 11.13
N LYS A 65 6.75 -9.60 12.01
CA LYS A 65 7.41 -9.04 13.21
C LYS A 65 8.67 -8.23 12.87
N ARG A 66 9.43 -8.63 11.85
CA ARG A 66 10.76 -8.06 11.52
C ARG A 66 10.72 -6.94 10.48
N ARG A 67 9.71 -6.92 9.59
CA ARG A 67 9.59 -5.99 8.45
C ARG A 67 8.32 -5.16 8.60
N THR A 68 8.45 -4.02 9.29
CA THR A 68 7.33 -3.11 9.60
C THR A 68 6.99 -2.13 8.49
N ASP A 69 7.95 -1.82 7.63
CA ASP A 69 7.80 -0.89 6.51
C ASP A 69 7.18 -1.60 5.29
N LYS A 70 5.91 -1.25 4.98
CA LYS A 70 5.15 -1.80 3.84
C LYS A 70 5.84 -1.54 2.51
N LYS A 71 6.41 -0.35 2.32
CA LYS A 71 7.03 0.05 1.06
C LYS A 71 8.31 -0.73 0.81
N LYS A 72 9.16 -0.88 1.84
CA LYS A 72 10.37 -1.72 1.73
C LYS A 72 10.04 -3.19 1.48
N LEU A 73 9.01 -3.72 2.14
CA LEU A 73 8.57 -5.10 1.90
C LEU A 73 8.02 -5.28 0.49
N GLY A 74 7.23 -4.33 -0.02
CA GLY A 74 6.74 -4.35 -1.39
C GLY A 74 7.88 -4.29 -2.41
N ASN A 75 8.84 -3.37 -2.22
CA ASN A 75 10.03 -3.29 -3.09
C ASN A 75 10.85 -4.58 -3.09
N PHE A 76 10.97 -5.25 -1.93
CA PHE A 76 11.66 -6.53 -1.82
C PHE A 76 10.96 -7.65 -2.60
N LEU A 77 9.64 -7.61 -2.75
CA LEU A 77 8.88 -8.56 -3.55
C LEU A 77 8.91 -8.25 -5.07
N MET A 78 9.25 -7.02 -5.46
CA MET A 78 9.44 -6.65 -6.88
C MET A 78 10.74 -7.19 -7.47
N ASP A 79 11.72 -7.50 -6.62
CA ASP A 79 13.05 -7.96 -7.02
C ASP A 79 13.20 -9.44 -6.64
N PRO A 80 13.16 -10.37 -7.62
CA PRO A 80 13.36 -11.79 -7.36
C PRO A 80 14.69 -12.02 -6.62
N HIS A 81 14.65 -12.76 -5.51
CA HIS A 81 15.81 -12.98 -4.66
C HIS A 81 16.00 -14.47 -4.38
N PRO A 82 17.04 -15.11 -4.94
CA PRO A 82 17.28 -16.54 -4.74
C PRO A 82 17.39 -16.92 -3.25
N PRO A 83 16.80 -18.05 -2.84
CA PRO A 83 16.20 -19.08 -3.70
C PRO A 83 14.73 -18.80 -4.12
N MET A 84 14.14 -17.66 -3.76
CA MET A 84 12.79 -17.30 -4.20
C MET A 84 12.79 -17.00 -5.70
N PRO A 85 11.97 -17.71 -6.51
CA PRO A 85 11.91 -17.46 -7.95
C PRO A 85 11.16 -16.15 -8.25
N ASP A 86 11.19 -15.74 -9.51
CA ASP A 86 10.27 -14.71 -9.99
C ASP A 86 8.83 -15.25 -9.95
N MET A 87 8.00 -14.62 -9.13
CA MET A 87 6.61 -15.01 -8.90
C MET A 87 5.66 -14.38 -9.94
N HIS A 88 6.16 -13.53 -10.85
CA HIS A 88 5.38 -12.80 -11.85
C HIS A 88 4.18 -12.03 -11.27
N LEU A 89 4.35 -11.45 -10.08
CA LEU A 89 3.31 -10.72 -9.38
C LEU A 89 3.12 -9.31 -9.96
N SER A 90 1.88 -8.89 -10.12
CA SER A 90 1.55 -7.49 -10.40
C SER A 90 1.77 -6.61 -9.17
N ARG A 91 1.89 -5.30 -9.39
CA ARG A 91 2.00 -4.30 -8.32
C ARG A 91 0.87 -4.41 -7.30
N LYS A 92 -0.36 -4.60 -7.77
CA LYS A 92 -1.52 -4.75 -6.89
C LYS A 92 -1.46 -6.04 -6.07
N GLU A 93 -1.01 -7.16 -6.66
CA GLU A 93 -0.87 -8.41 -5.91
C GLU A 93 0.19 -8.30 -4.83
N ILE A 94 1.28 -7.59 -5.09
CA ILE A 94 2.30 -7.30 -4.07
C ILE A 94 1.72 -6.44 -2.96
N ASP A 95 0.96 -5.39 -3.27
CA ASP A 95 0.30 -4.58 -2.24
C ASP A 95 -0.67 -5.42 -1.39
N ASP A 96 -1.48 -6.27 -2.03
CA ASP A 96 -2.40 -7.20 -1.36
C ASP A 96 -1.61 -8.17 -0.43
N ILE A 97 -0.51 -8.77 -0.90
CA ILE A 97 0.37 -9.67 -0.11
C ILE A 97 1.02 -8.93 1.06
N VAL A 98 1.56 -7.73 0.84
CA VAL A 98 2.18 -6.92 1.89
C VAL A 98 1.15 -6.58 2.96
N SER A 99 -0.07 -6.19 2.58
CA SER A 99 -1.17 -5.97 3.51
C SER A 99 -1.47 -7.23 4.32
N TYR A 100 -1.49 -8.41 3.68
CA TYR A 100 -1.69 -9.67 4.38
C TYR A 100 -0.58 -9.95 5.39
N ILE A 101 0.69 -9.89 4.99
CA ILE A 101 1.83 -10.10 5.90
C ILE A 101 1.73 -9.15 7.09
N ARG A 102 1.49 -7.85 6.86
CA ARG A 102 1.37 -6.87 7.95
C ARG A 102 0.19 -7.13 8.88
N SER A 103 -0.89 -7.73 8.39
CA SER A 103 -2.05 -8.12 9.23
C SER A 103 -1.72 -9.20 10.26
N LEU A 104 -0.60 -9.92 10.08
CA LEU A 104 -0.16 -10.98 10.99
C LEU A 104 0.73 -10.48 12.15
N ASP A 105 1.13 -9.20 12.14
CA ASP A 105 1.86 -8.60 13.25
C ASP A 105 0.87 -8.34 14.40
N PRO A 106 1.02 -8.98 15.58
CA PRO A 106 0.08 -8.81 16.68
C PRO A 106 0.19 -7.45 17.37
N ARG A 107 1.22 -6.65 17.03
CA ARG A 107 1.39 -5.29 17.56
C ARG A 107 0.52 -4.31 16.77
N PRO A 108 0.12 -3.18 17.39
CA PRO A 108 -0.53 -2.10 16.66
C PRO A 108 0.31 -1.72 15.43
N GLN A 109 -0.34 -1.64 14.25
CA GLN A 109 0.38 -1.23 13.05
C GLN A 109 0.85 0.22 13.24
N PRO A 110 2.09 0.56 12.84
CA PRO A 110 2.51 1.94 12.80
C PRO A 110 1.51 2.75 11.97
N PRO A 111 1.28 4.04 12.30
CA PRO A 111 0.57 4.94 11.41
C PRO A 111 1.15 4.80 10.00
N ALA A 112 0.30 4.85 8.98
CA ALA A 112 0.77 4.84 7.60
C ALA A 112 1.87 5.91 7.46
N GLU A 113 3.05 5.52 6.98
CA GLU A 113 4.12 6.49 6.71
C GLU A 113 3.53 7.58 5.82
N PRO A 114 3.71 8.87 6.14
CA PRO A 114 3.25 9.94 5.27
C PRO A 114 3.88 9.73 3.90
N ASP A 115 3.06 9.86 2.86
CA ASP A 115 3.49 9.71 1.48
C ASP A 115 4.77 10.52 1.29
N SER A 116 5.77 9.93 0.65
CA SER A 116 7.10 10.55 0.48
C SER A 116 7.07 11.89 -0.28
N LYS A 117 5.90 12.34 -0.74
CA LYS A 117 5.66 13.68 -1.29
C LYS A 117 5.72 14.77 -0.21
N ASP A 118 5.49 14.43 1.06
CA ASP A 118 5.44 15.39 2.17
C ASP A 118 6.76 15.49 2.94
N LYS A 119 7.79 14.73 2.53
CA LYS A 119 9.15 14.91 3.06
C LYS A 119 9.74 16.14 2.39
N GLU A 120 9.43 17.33 2.93
CA GLU A 120 10.15 18.59 2.65
C GLU A 120 11.64 18.29 2.84
N LEU A 121 12.39 18.21 1.73
CA LEU A 121 13.83 18.03 1.74
C LEU A 121 14.43 19.21 2.53
N PRO A 122 15.40 18.97 3.44
CA PRO A 122 16.04 20.05 4.17
C PRO A 122 16.65 21.04 3.16
N LYS A 123 16.09 22.25 3.10
CA LYS A 123 16.67 23.39 2.40
C LYS A 123 17.81 23.91 3.27
N ASN A 124 18.96 23.26 3.20
CA ASN A 124 20.18 23.81 3.76
C ASN A 124 20.61 24.98 2.87
N GLY A 125 20.74 26.17 3.48
CA GLY A 125 21.19 27.41 2.86
C GLY A 125 22.70 27.51 2.69
#